data_AF-A0A7W0RF82-F1
#
_entry.id   AF-A0A7W0RF82-F1
#
_cell.length_a   1.000
_cell.length_b   1.000
_cell.length_c   1.000
_cell.angle_alpha   90.00
_cell.angle_beta   90.00
_cell.angle_gamma   90.00
#
_symmetry.space_group_name_H-M   'P 1'
#
loop_
_entity.id
_entity.type
_entity.pdbx_description
1 polymer ?
#
loop_
_entity_poly.entity_id
_entity_poly.type
_entity_poly.pdbx_seq_one_letter_code
_entity_poly.pdbx_strand_id
1 'polypeptide(L)' 'SVAKLTAGDAAVRNGKAAVQVHGGMGFTWEADVHLHLKRAWALEASFGSGDDHAEAMAALL' A
#
# COMPACT_ATOMS: atom_id res chain seq x y z
N SER A 1 -10.90 11.56 -2.06
CA SER A 1 -10.34 11.21 -0.76
C SER A 1 -10.54 9.73 -0.40
N VAL A 2 -11.78 9.20 -0.35
CA VAL A 2 -12.05 7.76 -0.04
C VAL A 2 -11.17 6.80 -0.87
N ALA A 3 -11.17 6.97 -2.20
CA ALA A 3 -10.51 6.03 -3.10
C ALA A 3 -9.00 5.90 -2.82
N LYS A 4 -8.30 7.01 -2.55
CA LYS A 4 -6.86 7.00 -2.28
C LYS A 4 -6.54 6.36 -0.92
N LEU A 5 -7.32 6.69 0.10
CA LEU A 5 -7.21 6.06 1.43
C LEU A 5 -7.40 4.54 1.35
N THR A 6 -8.52 4.09 0.76
CA THR A 6 -8.85 2.66 0.69
C THR A 6 -7.89 1.89 -0.22
N ALA A 7 -7.53 2.43 -1.39
CA ALA A 7 -6.63 1.75 -2.31
C ALA A 7 -5.19 1.69 -1.79
N GLY A 8 -4.71 2.78 -1.15
CA GLY A 8 -3.37 2.83 -0.55
C GLY A 8 -3.20 1.80 0.56
N ASP A 9 -4.14 1.78 1.51
CA ASP A 9 -4.15 0.80 2.61
C ASP A 9 -4.22 -0.65 2.08
N ALA A 10 -5.13 -0.92 1.14
CA ALA A 10 -5.26 -2.24 0.53
C ALA A 10 -3.98 -2.69 -0.19
N ALA A 11 -3.33 -1.79 -0.95
CA ALA A 11 -2.10 -2.10 -1.68
C ALA A 11 -0.95 -2.49 -0.73
N VAL A 12 -0.77 -1.75 0.37
CA VAL A 12 0.28 -2.06 1.37
C VAL A 12 -0.02 -3.36 2.09
N ARG A 13 -1.27 -3.57 2.56
CA ARG A 13 -1.66 -4.80 3.26
C ARG A 13 -1.52 -6.03 2.37
N ASN A 14 -2.02 -5.97 1.14
CA ASN A 14 -1.95 -7.08 0.22
C ASN A 14 -0.53 -7.35 -0.27
N GLY A 15 0.28 -6.30 -0.49
CA GLY A 15 1.70 -6.46 -0.83
C GLY A 15 2.48 -7.18 0.27
N LYS A 16 2.25 -6.83 1.55
CA LYS A 16 2.86 -7.54 2.69
C LYS A 16 2.39 -9.00 2.76
N ALA A 17 1.10 -9.25 2.59
CA ALA A 17 0.55 -10.60 2.59
C ALA A 17 1.13 -11.45 1.45
N ALA A 18 1.25 -10.89 0.24
CA ALA A 18 1.83 -11.58 -0.91
C ALA A 18 3.28 -11.99 -0.64
N VAL A 19 4.10 -11.09 -0.09
CA VAL A 19 5.48 -11.41 0.31
C VAL A 19 5.49 -12.53 1.37
N GLN A 20 4.63 -12.45 2.39
CA GLN A 20 4.55 -13.46 3.44
C GLN A 20 4.18 -14.85 2.92
N VAL A 21 3.21 -14.94 2.00
CA VAL A 21 2.78 -16.21 1.39
C VAL A 21 3.92 -16.90 0.62
N HIS A 22 4.82 -16.11 0.02
CA HIS A 22 5.97 -16.63 -0.72
C HIS A 22 7.19 -16.92 0.19
N GLY A 23 7.13 -16.60 1.48
CA GLY A 23 8.25 -16.78 2.41
C GLY A 23 9.50 -16.02 1.95
N GLY A 24 10.67 -16.64 2.09
CA GLY A 24 11.95 -16.02 1.69
C GLY A 24 12.01 -15.64 0.20
N MET A 25 11.42 -16.45 -0.67
CA MET A 25 11.33 -16.19 -2.12
C MET A 25 10.53 -14.91 -2.42
N GLY A 26 9.61 -14.53 -1.53
CA GLY A 26 8.85 -13.30 -1.66
C GLY A 26 9.70 -12.03 -1.62
N PHE A 27 10.96 -12.10 -1.17
CA PHE A 27 11.92 -10.99 -1.12
C PHE A 27 13.02 -11.06 -2.19
N THR A 28 13.04 -12.12 -3.00
CA THR A 28 14.07 -12.35 -4.02
C THR A 28 13.55 -12.02 -5.42
N TRP A 29 14.39 -12.17 -6.46
CA TRP A 29 14.05 -11.80 -7.84
C TRP A 29 13.27 -12.87 -8.60
N GLU A 30 13.03 -14.02 -7.99
CA GLU A 30 12.27 -15.14 -8.51
C GLU A 30 10.75 -14.91 -8.40
N ALA A 31 10.32 -13.97 -7.55
CA ALA A 31 8.93 -13.54 -7.44
C ALA A 31 8.82 -12.01 -7.31
N ASP A 32 8.13 -11.38 -8.26
CA ASP A 32 7.98 -9.91 -8.33
C ASP A 32 7.10 -9.31 -7.22
N VAL A 33 6.59 -10.10 -6.28
CA VAL A 33 5.68 -9.65 -5.21
C VAL A 33 6.28 -8.54 -4.34
N HIS A 34 7.60 -8.58 -4.10
CA HIS A 34 8.30 -7.52 -3.39
C HIS A 34 8.31 -6.19 -4.16
N LEU A 35 8.30 -6.20 -5.50
CA LEU A 35 8.24 -4.98 -6.31
C LEU A 35 6.89 -4.28 -6.13
N HIS A 36 5.80 -5.04 -6.02
CA HIS A 36 4.47 -4.49 -5.76
C HIS A 36 4.37 -3.84 -4.38
N LEU A 37 4.96 -4.45 -3.35
CA LEU A 37 5.03 -3.84 -2.01
C LEU A 37 5.87 -2.55 -2.02
N LYS A 38 7.05 -2.55 -2.66
CA LYS A 38 7.89 -1.35 -2.80
C LYS A 38 7.15 -0.23 -3.52
N ARG A 39 6.40 -0.54 -4.59
CA ARG A 39 5.60 0.43 -5.33
C ARG A 39 4.44 0.97 -4.48
N ALA A 40 3.78 0.12 -3.70
CA ALA A 40 2.73 0.57 -2.79
C ALA A 40 3.27 1.59 -1.77
N TRP A 41 4.45 1.34 -1.19
CA TRP A 41 5.11 2.32 -0.31
C TRP A 41 5.47 3.63 -1.01
N ALA A 42 6.01 3.58 -2.22
CA ALA A 42 6.32 4.80 -2.98
C ALA A 42 5.05 5.63 -3.29
N LEU A 43 3.93 4.97 -3.58
CA LEU A 43 2.65 5.63 -3.86
C LEU A 43 1.94 6.13 -2.59
N GLU A 44 2.20 5.54 -1.43
CA GLU A 44 1.68 5.99 -0.13
C GLU A 44 2.22 7.38 0.20
N ALA A 45 3.52 7.61 -0.03
CA ALA A 45 4.16 8.92 0.10
C ALA A 45 3.78 9.94 -1.00
N SER A 46 2.94 9.56 -1.97
CA SER A 46 2.56 10.41 -3.11
C SER A 46 1.11 10.89 -2.99
N PHE A 47 0.86 12.15 -3.38
CA PHE A 47 -0.47 12.77 -3.47
C PHE A 47 -1.24 12.90 -2.15
N GLY A 48 -0.53 12.98 -1.03
CA GLY A 48 -1.12 12.99 0.32
C GLY A 48 -1.07 11.62 0.98
N SER A 49 -0.79 11.63 2.28
CA SER A 49 -0.73 10.44 3.13
C SER A 49 -2.13 9.87 3.36
N GLY A 50 -2.20 8.64 3.89
CA GLY A 50 -3.46 8.07 4.35
C GLY A 50 -4.17 8.98 5.37
N ASP A 51 -3.40 9.54 6.30
CA ASP A 51 -3.92 10.42 7.35
C ASP A 51 -4.48 11.73 6.77
N ASP A 52 -3.77 12.36 5.81
CA ASP A 52 -4.25 13.58 5.13
C ASP A 52 -5.62 13.34 4.48
N HIS A 53 -5.79 12.18 3.85
CA HIS A 53 -7.05 11.83 3.22
C HIS A 53 -8.14 11.46 4.21
N ALA A 54 -7.79 10.85 5.36
CA ALA A 54 -8.73 10.53 6.42
C ALA A 54 -9.24 11.80 7.13
N GLU A 55 -8.35 12.74 7.43
CA GLU A 55 -8.72 14.05 7.99
C GLU A 55 -9.63 14.84 7.04
N ALA A 56 -9.27 14.91 5.75
CA ALA A 56 -10.10 15.57 4.74
C ALA A 56 -11.50 14.92 4.60
N MET A 57 -11.61 13.62 4.86
CA MET A 57 -12.89 12.92 4.89
C MET A 57 -13.69 13.23 6.15
N ALA A 58 -13.04 13.24 7.31
CA ALA A 58 -13.68 13.54 8.59
C ALA A 58 -14.26 14.97 8.60
N ALA A 59 -13.59 15.93 7.95
CA ALA A 59 -14.08 17.31 7.83
C ALA A 59 -15.32 17.48 6.93
N LEU A 60 -15.71 16.45 6.16
CA LEU A 60 -16.86 16.46 5.26
C LEU A 60 -18.08 15.70 5.82
N LEU A 61 -17.95 15.10 7.00
CA LEU A 61 -19.01 14.38 7.73
C LEU A 61 -19.55 15.24 8.87
#